data_AF-A0A959SVB7-F1
#
_entry.id   AF-A0A959SVB7-F1
#
_cell.length_a   1.000
_cell.length_b   1.000
_cell.length_c   1.000
_cell.angle_alpha   90.00
_cell.angle_beta   90.00
_cell.angle_gamma   90.00
#
_symmetry.space_group_name_H-M   'P 1'
#
loop_
_entity.id
_entity.type
_entity.pdbx_description
1 polymer ?
#
loop_
_entity_poly.entity_id
_entity_poly.type
_entity_poly.pdbx_seq_one_letter_code
_entity_poly.pdbx_strand_id
1 'polypeptide(L)' 'MMTSAAIRQAFLDYFKEKGHTIVPSAPIVVKNDPTLMFTNAGMNQFK' A
#
# COMPACT_ATOMS: atom_id res chain seq x y z
N MET A 1 -17.66 17.62 0.66
CA MET A 1 -17.05 16.40 0.07
C MET A 1 -15.74 16.13 0.76
N MET A 2 -15.38 14.86 0.96
CA MET A 2 -14.06 14.49 1.49
C MET A 2 -12.99 14.62 0.40
N THR A 3 -11.76 15.01 0.78
CA THR A 3 -10.61 15.01 -0.13
C THR A 3 -10.10 13.59 -0.34
N SER A 4 -9.38 13.34 -1.43
CA SER A 4 -8.71 12.05 -1.67
C SER A 4 -7.77 11.67 -0.51
N ALA A 5 -7.07 12.65 0.06
CA ALA A 5 -6.22 12.47 1.23
C ALA A 5 -7.04 12.03 2.47
N ALA A 6 -8.22 12.63 2.71
CA ALA A 6 -9.08 12.26 3.82
C ALA A 6 -9.65 10.84 3.66
N ILE A 7 -10.04 10.44 2.45
CA ILE A 7 -10.52 9.08 2.15
C ILE A 7 -9.41 8.04 2.40
N ARG A 8 -8.18 8.33 1.94
CA ARG A 8 -7.02 7.46 2.19
C ARG A 8 -6.77 7.28 3.69
N GLN A 9 -6.82 8.37 4.45
CA GLN A 9 -6.59 8.32 5.90
C GLN A 9 -7.69 7.50 6.60
N ALA A 10 -8.96 7.71 6.24
CA ALA A 10 -10.08 6.95 6.80
C ALA A 10 -9.95 5.43 6.56
N PHE A 11 -9.50 5.02 5.37
CA PHE A 11 -9.23 3.61 5.07
C PHE A 11 -8.13 3.02 5.96
N LEU A 12 -7.01 3.75 6.13
CA LEU A 12 -5.90 3.30 6.96
C LEU A 12 -6.29 3.21 8.43
N ASP A 13 -7.03 4.19 8.94
CA ASP A 13 -7.47 4.23 10.34
C ASP A 13 -8.45 3.11 10.67
N TYR A 14 -9.42 2.82 9.78
CA TYR A 14 -10.36 1.72 9.95
C TYR A 14 -9.67 0.36 10.17
N PHE A 15 -8.62 0.06 9.39
CA PHE A 15 -7.90 -1.19 9.53
C PHE A 15 -6.94 -1.18 10.72
N LYS A 16 -6.33 -0.03 11.03
CA LYS A 16 -5.51 0.15 12.22
C LYS A 16 -6.30 -0.11 13.51
N GLU A 17 -7.52 0.40 13.61
CA GLU A 17 -8.43 0.14 14.74
C GLU A 17 -8.77 -1.36 14.90
N LYS A 18 -8.71 -2.12 13.80
CA LYS A 18 -8.87 -3.58 13.79
C LYS A 18 -7.56 -4.35 14.02
N GLY A 19 -6.48 -3.68 14.41
CA GLY A 19 -5.19 -4.29 14.71
C GLY A 19 -4.28 -4.54 13.51
N HIS A 20 -4.58 -3.96 12.34
CA HIS A 20 -3.69 -4.07 11.18
C HIS A 20 -2.54 -3.07 11.29
N THR A 21 -1.33 -3.49 10.92
CA THR A 21 -0.17 -2.61 10.85
C THR A 21 -0.19 -1.81 9.55
N ILE A 22 -0.03 -0.49 9.64
CA ILE A 22 0.13 0.35 8.45
C ILE A 22 1.56 0.18 7.94
N VAL A 23 1.69 -0.37 6.74
CA VAL A 23 2.98 -0.54 6.05
C VAL A 23 3.08 0.50 4.92
N PRO A 24 4.17 1.28 4.82
CA PRO A 24 4.40 2.18 3.69
C PRO A 24 4.40 1.44 2.35
N SER A 25 3.98 2.12 1.29
CA SER A 25 4.00 1.53 -0.06
C SER A 25 5.43 1.21 -0.49
N ALA A 26 5.61 0.05 -1.11
CA ALA A 26 6.83 -0.28 -1.83
C ALA A 26 7.08 0.71 -3.00
N PRO A 27 8.35 0.85 -3.45
CA PRO A 27 8.69 1.63 -4.63
C PRO A 27 7.93 1.16 -5.88
N ILE A 28 7.72 2.08 -6.83
CA ILE A 28 7.08 1.73 -8.11
C ILE A 28 7.95 0.80 -8.95
N VAL A 29 9.28 0.94 -8.89
CA VAL A 29 10.23 0.08 -9.59
C VAL A 29 10.68 -1.06 -8.68
N VAL A 30 10.49 -2.29 -9.13
CA VAL A 30 10.91 -3.49 -8.40
C VAL A 30 12.35 -3.83 -8.80
N LYS A 31 13.27 -3.82 -7.83
CA LYS A 31 14.71 -4.03 -8.09
C LYS A 31 15.13 -5.51 -8.07
N ASN A 32 14.33 -6.35 -7.42
CA ASN A 32 14.74 -7.71 -7.05
C ASN A 32 13.91 -8.81 -7.75
N ASP A 33 12.96 -8.44 -8.62
CA ASP A 33 12.15 -9.39 -9.39
C ASP A 33 12.36 -9.10 -10.89
N PRO A 34 13.16 -9.91 -11.61
CA PRO A 34 13.44 -9.70 -13.03
C PRO A 34 12.22 -9.96 -13.93
N THR A 35 11.14 -10.55 -13.38
CA THR A 35 9.90 -10.83 -14.11
C THR A 35 8.87 -9.72 -13.96
N LEU A 36 9.09 -8.76 -13.05
CA LEU A 36 8.15 -7.70 -12.74
C LEU A 36 8.82 -6.33 -12.86
N MET A 37 8.46 -5.56 -13.90
CA MET A 37 9.04 -4.22 -14.11
C MET A 37 8.54 -3.18 -13.10
N PHE A 38 7.25 -3.24 -12.70
CA PHE A 38 6.63 -2.28 -11.78
C PHE A 38 5.74 -2.96 -10.75
N THR A 39 5.66 -2.39 -9.55
CA THR A 39 4.70 -2.81 -8.52
C THR A 39 3.28 -2.65 -9.04
N ASN A 40 2.59 -3.77 -9.25
CA ASN A 40 1.23 -3.79 -9.80
C ASN A 40 0.15 -4.07 -8.75
N ALA A 41 0.56 -4.56 -7.57
CA ALA A 41 -0.34 -4.90 -6.48
C ALA A 41 0.33 -4.69 -5.11
N GLY A 42 -0.48 -4.38 -4.10
CA GLY A 42 0.01 -4.18 -2.72
C GLY A 42 0.63 -5.42 -2.08
N MET A 43 0.35 -6.62 -2.61
CA MET A 43 0.92 -7.88 -2.13
C MET A 43 2.33 -8.17 -2.64
N ASN A 44 2.82 -7.47 -3.68
CA ASN A 44 4.13 -7.75 -4.26
C ASN A 44 5.27 -7.54 -3.25
N GLN A 45 5.09 -6.63 -2.29
CA GLN A 45 6.10 -6.29 -1.27
C GLN A 45 6.32 -7.39 -0.21
N PHE A 46 5.48 -8.43 -0.20
CA PHE A 46 5.54 -9.55 0.75
C PHE A 46 5.78 -10.90 0.07
N LYS A 47 6.04 -10.89 -1.25
CA LYS A 47 6.34 -12.08 -2.03
C LYS A 47 7.83 -12.44 -1.95
#